data_AF-A0AAU9VRW7-F1
#
_entry.id   AF-A0AAU9VRW7-F1
#
_cell.length_a   1.000
_cell.length_b   1.000
_cell.length_c   1.000
_cell.angle_alpha   90.00
_cell.angle_beta   90.00
_cell.angle_gamma   90.00
#
_symmetry.space_group_name_H-M   'P 1'
#
loop_
_entity.id
_entity.type
_entity.pdbx_description
1 polymer ?
#
loop_
_entity_poly.entity_id
_entity_poly.type
_entity_poly.pdbx_seq_one_letter_code
_entity_poly.pdbx_strand_id
1 'polypeptide(L)'
;MENETVHCSFIIDSPLRRLRMFPMNVAMLVLNGVFCLTATVQNMPVIAAIVKTPSLHTPSNVLLCSLALTDLTVGCVVHPVFVAFKARLLLGEFWCLLLLVKEGLLLYTGILSMLILLAISLERLIALRLHLRYGVLITIPRVLAVVIVTLLSWGLVVCTWPLGVSINVVSSISVAIMVVVAVALVAVCAEIFRILRRHQMVIWNQNKLQAEILTKKEICSRHFVCCRFVFCLLFPERFCYYSF
;
A
#
# COMPACT_ATOMS: atom_id res chain seq x y z
N MET A 1 -12.60 -42.76 -23.57
CA MET A 1 -12.12 -41.43 -23.14
C MET A 1 -13.21 -40.44 -23.49
N GLU A 2 -14.28 -40.44 -22.69
CA GLU A 2 -15.36 -39.47 -22.84
C GLU A 2 -14.86 -38.13 -22.35
N ASN A 3 -14.98 -37.16 -23.25
CA ASN A 3 -14.60 -35.79 -23.08
C ASN A 3 -15.57 -35.20 -22.05
N GLU A 4 -15.15 -35.08 -20.78
CA GLU A 4 -15.90 -34.35 -19.76
C GLU A 4 -16.02 -32.89 -20.21
N THR A 5 -17.10 -32.60 -20.93
CA THR A 5 -17.54 -31.26 -21.24
C THR A 5 -17.93 -30.62 -19.91
N VAL A 6 -16.98 -29.93 -19.28
CA VAL A 6 -17.25 -28.99 -18.21
C VAL A 6 -18.26 -27.99 -18.77
N HIS A 7 -19.53 -28.16 -18.42
CA HIS A 7 -20.63 -27.32 -18.84
C HIS A 7 -20.42 -25.91 -18.28
N CYS A 8 -19.79 -25.05 -19.07
CA CYS A 8 -19.55 -23.67 -18.69
C CYS A 8 -20.71 -22.80 -19.14
N SER A 9 -21.88 -23.10 -18.58
CA SER A 9 -23.11 -22.35 -18.74
C SER A 9 -23.07 -21.10 -17.86
N PHE A 10 -22.26 -20.11 -18.23
CA PHE A 10 -22.25 -18.82 -17.51
C PHE A 10 -22.18 -17.58 -18.41
N ILE A 11 -21.75 -17.74 -19.66
CA ILE A 11 -21.76 -16.66 -20.64
C ILE A 11 -22.64 -17.09 -21.80
N ILE A 12 -23.79 -16.42 -21.95
CA ILE A 12 -24.52 -16.40 -23.23
C ILE A 12 -23.60 -15.67 -24.20
N ASP A 13 -22.79 -16.43 -24.94
CA ASP A 13 -21.95 -15.93 -26.01
C ASP A 13 -22.81 -15.76 -27.25
N SER A 14 -23.47 -14.60 -27.36
CA SER A 14 -24.19 -14.23 -28.58
C SER A 14 -23.29 -13.39 -29.49
N PRO A 15 -23.30 -13.62 -30.81
CA PRO A 15 -22.46 -12.89 -31.76
C PRO A 15 -22.73 -11.38 -31.73
N LEU A 16 -23.99 -10.98 -31.48
CA LEU A 16 -24.41 -9.58 -31.26
C LEU A 16 -23.71 -8.95 -30.05
N ARG A 17 -23.60 -9.68 -28.94
CA ARG A 17 -22.92 -9.21 -27.72
C ARG A 17 -21.43 -9.02 -27.98
N ARG A 18 -20.81 -9.93 -28.73
CA ARG A 18 -19.40 -9.84 -29.10
C ARG A 18 -19.09 -8.62 -29.98
N LEU A 19 -19.93 -8.34 -30.98
CA LEU A 19 -19.80 -7.16 -31.84
C LEU A 19 -19.95 -5.86 -31.02
N ARG A 20 -20.93 -5.82 -30.11
CA ARG A 20 -21.14 -4.66 -29.22
C ARG A 20 -19.97 -4.42 -28.26
N MET A 21 -19.35 -5.49 -27.74
CA MET A 21 -18.24 -5.41 -26.79
C MET A 21 -16.87 -5.30 -27.47
N PHE A 22 -16.79 -5.39 -28.80
CA PHE A 22 -15.54 -5.36 -29.56
C PHE A 22 -14.64 -4.16 -29.23
N PRO A 23 -15.11 -2.88 -29.29
CA PRO A 23 -14.25 -1.74 -28.97
C PRO A 23 -13.76 -1.75 -27.53
N MET A 24 -14.61 -2.17 -26.58
CA MET A 24 -14.23 -2.28 -25.16
C MET A 24 -13.18 -3.37 -24.93
N ASN A 25 -13.31 -4.52 -25.59
CA ASN A 25 -12.34 -5.61 -25.50
C ASN A 25 -10.98 -5.21 -26.10
N VAL A 26 -10.98 -4.50 -27.24
CA VAL A 26 -9.75 -3.96 -27.83
C VAL A 26 -9.09 -2.94 -26.91
N ALA A 27 -9.87 -2.00 -26.34
CA ALA A 27 -9.35 -1.05 -25.36
C ALA A 27 -8.75 -1.76 -24.13
N MET A 28 -9.43 -2.79 -23.61
CA MET A 28 -8.90 -3.60 -22.51
C MET A 28 -7.59 -4.30 -22.87
N LEU A 29 -7.45 -4.83 -24.08
CA LEU A 29 -6.21 -5.47 -24.53
C LEU A 29 -5.04 -4.48 -24.53
N VAL A 30 -5.25 -3.29 -25.09
CA VAL A 30 -4.23 -2.22 -25.14
C VAL A 30 -3.85 -1.78 -23.71
N LEU A 31 -4.85 -1.50 -22.87
CA LEU A 31 -4.62 -1.05 -21.49
C LEU A 31 -3.89 -2.10 -20.66
N ASN A 32 -4.27 -3.38 -20.76
CA ASN A 32 -3.59 -4.45 -20.04
C ASN A 32 -2.14 -4.66 -20.54
N GLY A 33 -1.89 -4.45 -21.84
CA GLY A 33 -0.52 -4.44 -22.38
C GLY A 33 0.34 -3.32 -21.79
N VAL A 34 -0.21 -2.10 -21.72
CA VAL A 34 0.47 -0.97 -21.07
C VAL A 34 0.69 -1.26 -19.58
N PHE A 35 -0.33 -1.73 -18.86
CA PHE A 35 -0.22 -2.02 -17.43
C PHE A 35 0.76 -3.14 -17.11
N CYS A 36 0.87 -4.16 -17.96
CA CYS A 36 1.90 -5.18 -17.87
C CYS A 36 3.31 -4.55 -17.88
N LEU A 37 3.59 -3.68 -18.85
CA LEU A 37 4.87 -2.99 -18.96
C LEU A 37 5.13 -2.05 -17.77
N THR A 38 4.14 -1.25 -17.38
CA THR A 38 4.32 -0.31 -16.26
C THR A 38 4.54 -1.05 -14.95
N ALA A 39 3.75 -2.10 -14.67
CA ALA A 39 3.85 -2.86 -13.43
C ALA A 39 5.21 -3.55 -13.31
N THR A 40 5.72 -4.11 -14.42
CA THR A 40 7.03 -4.77 -14.42
C THR A 40 8.18 -3.77 -14.26
N VAL A 41 8.19 -2.70 -15.05
CA VAL A 41 9.26 -1.69 -15.03
C VAL A 41 9.32 -0.93 -13.71
N GLN A 42 8.18 -0.65 -13.06
CA GLN A 42 8.14 0.10 -11.81
C GLN A 42 8.52 -0.76 -10.59
N ASN A 43 8.16 -2.05 -10.57
CA ASN A 43 8.37 -2.90 -9.40
C ASN A 43 9.72 -3.62 -9.40
N MET A 44 10.32 -3.89 -10.57
CA MET A 44 11.65 -4.51 -10.65
C MET A 44 12.75 -3.71 -9.91
N PRO A 45 12.86 -2.37 -10.06
CA PRO A 45 13.85 -1.58 -9.34
C PRO A 45 13.65 -1.59 -7.82
N VAL A 46 12.40 -1.63 -7.34
CA VAL A 46 12.09 -1.68 -5.90
C VAL A 46 12.65 -2.96 -5.29
N ILE A 47 12.36 -4.11 -5.91
CA ILE A 47 12.90 -5.41 -5.49
C ILE A 47 14.43 -5.38 -5.55
N ALA A 48 14.99 -4.91 -6.67
CA ALA A 48 16.44 -4.86 -6.87
C ALA A 48 17.15 -4.00 -5.81
N ALA A 49 16.58 -2.85 -5.45
CA ALA A 49 17.15 -1.96 -4.44
C ALA A 49 17.16 -2.63 -3.05
N ILE A 50 16.07 -3.27 -2.66
CA ILE A 50 15.93 -3.92 -1.34
C ILE A 50 16.86 -5.14 -1.25
N VAL A 51 16.88 -5.99 -2.27
CA VAL A 51 17.71 -7.21 -2.30
C VAL A 51 19.20 -6.89 -2.32
N LYS A 52 19.62 -5.86 -3.06
CA LYS A 52 21.04 -5.47 -3.17
C LYS A 52 21.57 -4.73 -1.95
N THR A 53 20.70 -4.21 -1.09
CA THR A 53 21.10 -3.29 -0.01
C THR A 53 20.73 -3.89 1.35
N PRO A 54 21.66 -4.57 2.04
CA PRO A 54 21.37 -5.25 3.31
C PRO A 54 20.85 -4.33 4.42
N SER A 55 21.23 -3.04 4.40
CA SER A 55 20.72 -2.05 5.36
C SER A 55 19.21 -1.78 5.19
N LEU A 56 18.63 -2.15 4.04
CA LEU A 56 17.19 -2.06 3.78
C LEU A 56 16.43 -3.30 4.24
N HIS A 57 17.04 -4.32 4.86
CA HIS A 57 16.33 -5.51 5.34
C HIS A 57 15.55 -5.26 6.65
N THR A 58 14.67 -4.26 6.64
CA THR A 58 13.75 -3.92 7.73
C THR A 58 12.38 -4.52 7.46
N PRO A 59 11.54 -4.78 8.49
CA PRO A 59 10.20 -5.34 8.30
C PRO A 59 9.34 -4.52 7.32
N SER A 60 9.43 -3.19 7.35
CA SER A 60 8.70 -2.32 6.41
C SER A 60 9.12 -2.54 4.97
N ASN A 61 10.42 -2.68 4.72
CA ASN A 61 10.94 -2.87 3.38
C ASN A 61 10.68 -4.29 2.88
N VAL A 62 10.62 -5.29 3.75
CA VAL A 62 10.20 -6.65 3.37
C VAL A 62 8.73 -6.65 2.94
N LEU A 63 7.87 -5.89 3.62
CA LEU A 63 6.48 -5.70 3.21
C LEU A 63 6.38 -4.97 1.85
N LEU A 64 7.18 -3.92 1.65
CA LEU A 64 7.26 -3.22 0.36
C LEU A 64 7.78 -4.12 -0.77
N CYS A 65 8.78 -4.97 -0.49
CA CYS A 65 9.28 -5.95 -1.44
C CYS A 65 8.22 -7.00 -1.78
N SER A 66 7.42 -7.41 -0.80
CA SER A 66 6.31 -8.36 -0.99
C SER A 66 5.20 -7.75 -1.85
N LEU A 67 4.90 -6.45 -1.66
CA LEU A 67 3.99 -5.70 -2.52
C LEU A 67 4.53 -5.65 -3.96
N ALA A 68 5.80 -5.26 -4.13
CA ALA A 68 6.43 -5.17 -5.44
C ALA A 68 6.47 -6.52 -6.17
N LEU A 69 6.71 -7.63 -5.45
CA LEU A 69 6.65 -8.98 -6.02
C LEU A 69 5.23 -9.36 -6.44
N THR A 70 4.21 -8.96 -5.67
CA THR A 70 2.80 -9.17 -6.00
C THR A 70 2.43 -8.40 -7.26
N ASP A 71 2.81 -7.13 -7.35
CA ASP A 71 2.56 -6.30 -8.53
C ASP A 71 3.33 -6.79 -9.76
N LEU A 72 4.54 -7.33 -9.58
CA LEU A 72 5.28 -7.99 -10.66
C LEU A 72 4.54 -9.24 -11.16
N THR A 73 3.96 -10.02 -10.24
CA THR A 73 3.16 -11.20 -10.60
C THR A 73 1.89 -10.80 -11.35
N VAL A 74 1.25 -9.70 -10.96
CA VAL A 74 0.13 -9.10 -11.71
C VAL A 74 0.58 -8.70 -13.11
N GLY A 75 1.70 -7.97 -13.20
CA GLY A 75 2.38 -7.59 -14.44
C GLY A 75 2.63 -8.77 -15.39
N CYS A 76 3.37 -9.76 -14.92
CA CYS A 76 3.90 -10.86 -15.72
C CYS A 76 2.93 -12.02 -15.96
N VAL A 77 1.92 -12.20 -15.11
CA VAL A 77 1.03 -13.37 -15.17
C VAL A 77 -0.43 -12.95 -15.35
N VAL A 78 -0.96 -12.07 -14.49
CA VAL A 78 -2.39 -11.70 -14.54
C VAL A 78 -2.73 -11.01 -15.85
N HIS A 79 -1.98 -9.98 -16.24
CA HIS A 79 -2.26 -9.24 -17.46
C HIS A 79 -2.13 -10.12 -18.72
N PRO A 80 -1.07 -10.95 -18.90
CA PRO A 80 -0.99 -11.87 -20.04
C PRO A 80 -2.10 -12.91 -20.08
N VAL A 81 -2.49 -13.51 -18.95
CA VAL A 81 -3.62 -14.45 -18.89
C VAL A 81 -4.93 -13.76 -19.28
N PHE A 82 -5.14 -12.52 -18.82
CA PHE A 82 -6.29 -11.71 -19.19
C PHE A 82 -6.33 -11.43 -20.70
N VAL A 83 -5.19 -11.01 -21.26
CA VAL A 83 -5.02 -10.75 -22.70
C VAL A 83 -5.27 -12.02 -23.51
N ALA A 84 -4.70 -13.15 -23.12
CA ALA A 84 -4.88 -14.44 -23.80
C ALA A 84 -6.35 -14.86 -23.81
N PHE A 85 -7.04 -14.74 -22.67
CA PHE A 85 -8.47 -15.03 -22.58
C PHE A 85 -9.30 -14.14 -23.51
N LYS A 86 -9.05 -12.83 -23.48
CA LYS A 86 -9.78 -11.87 -24.33
C LYS A 86 -9.50 -12.07 -25.81
N ALA A 87 -8.26 -12.38 -26.19
CA ALA A 87 -7.90 -12.66 -27.57
C ALA A 87 -8.64 -13.91 -28.10
N ARG A 88 -8.65 -15.02 -27.34
CA ARG A 88 -9.40 -16.24 -27.68
C ARG A 88 -10.90 -15.97 -27.80
N LEU A 89 -11.45 -15.20 -26.85
CA LEU A 89 -12.85 -14.78 -26.89
C LEU A 89 -13.16 -13.91 -28.10
N LEU A 90 -12.23 -13.13 -28.65
CA LEU A 90 -12.44 -12.40 -29.90
C LEU A 90 -12.44 -13.35 -31.11
N LEU A 91 -11.59 -14.37 -31.11
CA LEU A 91 -11.41 -15.32 -32.22
C LEU A 91 -12.56 -16.31 -32.41
N GLY A 92 -13.42 -16.52 -31.42
CA GLY A 92 -14.49 -17.54 -31.52
C GLY A 92 -14.44 -18.55 -30.41
N GLU A 93 -13.31 -18.63 -29.73
CA GLU A 93 -12.98 -19.78 -28.90
C GLU A 93 -13.25 -19.50 -27.43
N PHE A 94 -14.05 -20.36 -26.80
CA PHE A 94 -14.35 -20.26 -25.38
C PHE A 94 -13.69 -21.38 -24.59
N TRP A 95 -12.70 -21.01 -23.78
CA TRP A 95 -11.93 -21.95 -22.97
C TRP A 95 -12.28 -21.74 -21.50
N CYS A 96 -13.05 -22.68 -20.94
CA CYS A 96 -13.55 -22.50 -19.59
C CYS A 96 -12.46 -22.53 -18.52
N LEU A 97 -11.46 -23.40 -18.68
CA LEU A 97 -10.29 -23.45 -17.80
C LEU A 97 -9.56 -22.09 -17.78
N LEU A 98 -9.44 -21.43 -18.93
CA LEU A 98 -8.77 -20.14 -19.04
C LEU A 98 -9.56 -19.01 -18.37
N LEU A 99 -10.90 -19.04 -18.49
CA LEU A 99 -11.77 -18.12 -17.75
C LEU A 99 -11.60 -18.31 -16.23
N LEU A 100 -11.63 -19.56 -15.77
CA LEU A 100 -11.47 -19.90 -14.36
C LEU A 100 -10.13 -19.41 -13.81
N VAL A 101 -9.04 -19.71 -14.51
CA VAL A 101 -7.69 -19.28 -14.11
C VAL A 101 -7.63 -17.75 -14.08
N LYS A 102 -8.20 -17.05 -15.08
CA LYS A 102 -8.24 -15.59 -15.11
C LYS A 102 -8.98 -15.00 -13.92
N GLU A 103 -10.21 -15.44 -13.65
CA GLU A 103 -11.03 -14.91 -12.55
C GLU A 103 -10.42 -15.25 -11.19
N GLY A 104 -9.94 -16.48 -11.02
CA GLY A 104 -9.26 -16.90 -9.79
C GLY A 104 -8.01 -16.08 -9.51
N LEU A 105 -7.19 -15.81 -10.52
CA LEU A 105 -5.96 -15.04 -10.36
C LEU A 105 -6.24 -13.55 -10.07
N LEU A 106 -7.30 -12.97 -10.66
CA LEU A 106 -7.75 -11.60 -10.36
C LEU A 106 -8.23 -11.45 -8.92
N LEU A 107 -9.11 -12.35 -8.46
CA LEU A 107 -9.61 -12.32 -7.08
C LEU A 107 -8.47 -12.50 -6.07
N TYR A 108 -7.57 -13.45 -6.36
CA TYR A 108 -6.41 -13.75 -5.53
C TYR A 108 -5.47 -12.55 -5.38
N THR A 109 -5.01 -12.00 -6.50
CA THR A 109 -4.07 -10.88 -6.49
C THR A 109 -4.68 -9.62 -5.88
N GLY A 110 -5.98 -9.40 -6.07
CA GLY A 110 -6.73 -8.32 -5.42
C GLY A 110 -6.77 -8.45 -3.90
N ILE A 111 -7.15 -9.62 -3.37
CA ILE A 111 -7.18 -9.89 -1.91
C ILE A 111 -5.77 -9.77 -1.32
N LEU A 112 -4.78 -10.38 -1.96
CA LEU A 112 -3.40 -10.36 -1.48
C LEU A 112 -2.86 -8.93 -1.37
N SER A 113 -3.08 -8.11 -2.41
CA SER A 113 -2.64 -6.71 -2.43
C SER A 113 -3.28 -5.90 -1.29
N MET A 114 -4.59 -6.07 -1.07
CA MET A 114 -5.30 -5.39 0.02
C MET A 114 -4.81 -5.81 1.41
N LEU A 115 -4.52 -7.10 1.61
CA LEU A 115 -3.95 -7.61 2.86
C LEU A 115 -2.55 -7.06 3.11
N ILE A 116 -1.70 -6.98 2.07
CA ILE A 116 -0.36 -6.39 2.17
C ILE A 116 -0.47 -4.90 2.53
N LEU A 117 -1.35 -4.15 1.87
CA LEU A 117 -1.59 -2.73 2.19
C LEU A 117 -2.11 -2.53 3.62
N LEU A 118 -3.00 -3.41 4.09
CA LEU A 118 -3.47 -3.39 5.47
C LEU A 118 -2.33 -3.70 6.45
N ALA A 119 -1.48 -4.67 6.14
CA ALA A 119 -0.32 -5.00 6.96
C ALA A 119 0.68 -3.82 7.05
N ILE A 120 0.99 -3.18 5.92
CA ILE A 120 1.82 -1.95 5.89
C ILE A 120 1.19 -0.85 6.75
N SER A 121 -0.13 -0.65 6.63
CA SER A 121 -0.83 0.40 7.37
C SER A 121 -0.84 0.11 8.88
N LEU A 122 -1.11 -1.14 9.28
CA LEU A 122 -1.06 -1.56 10.68
C LEU A 122 0.35 -1.43 11.25
N GLU A 123 1.38 -1.78 10.47
CA GLU A 123 2.76 -1.57 10.86
C GLU A 123 3.06 -0.11 11.17
N ARG A 124 2.65 0.80 10.27
CA ARG A 124 2.82 2.24 10.47
C ARG A 124 2.05 2.74 11.69
N LEU A 125 0.83 2.25 11.90
CA LEU A 125 0.03 2.62 13.07
C LEU A 125 0.68 2.17 14.39
N ILE A 126 1.21 0.95 14.42
CA ILE A 126 1.92 0.41 15.59
C ILE A 126 3.20 1.21 15.86
N ALA A 127 3.98 1.52 14.82
CA ALA A 127 5.17 2.36 14.94
C ALA A 127 4.83 3.72 15.57
N LEU A 128 3.77 4.38 15.10
CA LEU A 128 3.33 5.69 15.61
C LEU A 128 2.80 5.65 17.05
N ARG A 129 2.13 4.57 17.45
CA ARG A 129 1.48 4.47 18.78
C ARG A 129 2.40 3.91 19.85
N LEU A 130 3.28 2.99 19.47
CA LEU A 130 4.08 2.18 20.38
C LEU A 130 5.55 2.23 19.96
N HIS A 131 6.13 3.42 19.85
CA HIS A 131 7.55 3.64 19.53
C HIS A 131 8.52 2.74 20.35
N LEU A 132 8.16 2.34 21.58
CA LEU A 132 8.98 1.50 22.47
C LEU A 132 8.71 -0.02 22.38
N ARG A 133 7.63 -0.49 21.73
CA ARG A 133 7.29 -1.94 21.62
C ARG A 133 7.24 -2.47 20.18
N TYR A 134 7.62 -1.63 19.22
CA TYR A 134 7.58 -1.94 17.78
C TYR A 134 8.31 -3.25 17.40
N GLY A 135 9.43 -3.57 18.05
CA GLY A 135 10.23 -4.77 17.74
C GLY A 135 9.59 -6.12 18.09
N VAL A 136 8.51 -6.16 18.88
CA VAL A 136 7.93 -7.42 19.38
C VAL A 136 6.69 -7.87 18.59
N LEU A 137 5.98 -6.96 17.93
CA LEU A 137 4.66 -7.27 17.35
C LEU A 137 4.69 -7.73 15.88
N ILE A 138 5.67 -7.26 15.10
CA ILE A 138 5.69 -7.46 13.64
C ILE A 138 6.95 -8.23 13.28
N THR A 139 6.78 -9.53 13.13
CA THR A 139 7.85 -10.43 12.72
C THR A 139 7.64 -10.83 11.26
N ILE A 140 8.67 -10.65 10.44
CA ILE A 140 8.77 -11.12 9.03
C ILE A 140 8.17 -12.52 8.79
N PRO A 141 8.36 -13.54 9.67
CA PRO A 141 7.73 -14.85 9.47
C PRO A 141 6.20 -14.84 9.43
N ARG A 142 5.51 -13.93 10.14
CA ARG A 142 4.04 -13.86 10.10
C ARG A 142 3.52 -13.32 8.78
N VAL A 143 4.21 -12.33 8.21
CA VAL A 143 3.89 -11.76 6.89
C VAL A 143 4.12 -12.81 5.80
N LEU A 144 5.27 -13.48 5.83
CA LEU A 144 5.56 -14.59 4.91
C LEU A 144 4.55 -15.72 5.07
N ALA A 145 4.17 -16.07 6.30
CA ALA A 145 3.13 -17.08 6.55
C ALA A 145 1.77 -16.67 5.94
N VAL A 146 1.35 -15.39 6.05
CA VAL A 146 0.10 -14.92 5.42
C VAL A 146 0.18 -15.03 3.90
N VAL A 147 1.29 -14.63 3.29
CA VAL A 147 1.51 -14.73 1.84
C VAL A 147 1.49 -16.20 1.40
N ILE A 148 2.20 -17.09 2.10
CA ILE A 148 2.26 -18.52 1.81
C ILE A 148 0.90 -19.20 2.01
N VAL A 149 0.19 -18.91 3.11
CA VAL A 149 -1.16 -19.44 3.38
C VAL A 149 -2.12 -18.97 2.30
N THR A 150 -2.01 -17.72 1.87
CA THR A 150 -2.85 -17.16 0.80
C THR A 150 -2.53 -17.84 -0.53
N LEU A 151 -1.25 -18.06 -0.88
CA LEU A 151 -0.82 -18.86 -2.05
C LEU A 151 -1.39 -20.28 -2.04
N LEU A 152 -1.27 -20.99 -0.91
CA LEU A 152 -1.77 -22.36 -0.75
C LEU A 152 -3.31 -22.40 -0.83
N SER A 153 -4.00 -21.41 -0.26
CA SER A 153 -5.46 -21.31 -0.33
C SER A 153 -5.96 -21.12 -1.77
N TRP A 154 -5.21 -20.41 -2.62
CA TRP A 154 -5.57 -20.25 -4.03
C TRP A 154 -5.46 -21.56 -4.81
N GLY A 155 -4.36 -22.30 -4.61
CA GLY A 155 -4.20 -23.63 -5.21
C GLY A 155 -5.35 -24.56 -4.83
N LEU A 156 -5.80 -24.50 -3.57
CA LEU A 156 -6.94 -25.28 -3.08
C LEU A 156 -8.27 -24.85 -3.73
N VAL A 157 -8.52 -23.56 -3.94
CA VAL A 157 -9.74 -23.06 -4.60
C VAL A 157 -9.81 -23.50 -6.07
N VAL A 158 -8.69 -23.47 -6.79
CA VAL A 158 -8.62 -23.97 -8.18
C VAL A 158 -8.81 -25.49 -8.22
N CYS A 159 -8.23 -26.22 -7.27
CA CYS A 159 -8.34 -27.69 -7.19
C CYS A 159 -9.69 -28.20 -6.67
N THR A 160 -10.44 -27.39 -5.92
CA THR A 160 -11.80 -27.74 -5.43
C THR A 160 -12.89 -27.37 -6.42
N TRP A 161 -12.56 -26.60 -7.47
CA TRP A 161 -13.48 -26.27 -8.56
C TRP A 161 -14.18 -27.48 -9.22
N PRO A 162 -13.50 -28.62 -9.49
CA PRO A 162 -14.14 -29.81 -10.04
C PRO A 162 -15.21 -30.43 -9.12
N LEU A 163 -15.28 -30.02 -7.84
CA LEU A 163 -16.28 -30.48 -6.87
C LEU A 163 -17.65 -29.78 -7.04
N GLY A 164 -17.82 -28.93 -8.05
CA GLY A 164 -19.11 -28.35 -8.42
C GLY A 164 -19.49 -27.06 -7.69
N VAL A 165 -18.54 -26.39 -7.04
CA VAL A 165 -18.80 -25.09 -6.39
C VAL A 165 -19.01 -24.00 -7.45
N SER A 166 -20.10 -23.24 -7.34
CA SER A 166 -20.41 -22.19 -8.33
C SER A 166 -19.49 -20.97 -8.24
N ILE A 167 -19.13 -20.39 -9.41
CA ILE A 167 -18.23 -19.22 -9.50
C ILE A 167 -18.79 -18.03 -8.73
N ASN A 168 -20.11 -17.90 -8.74
CA ASN A 168 -20.83 -16.81 -8.11
C ASN A 168 -20.68 -16.85 -6.59
N VAL A 169 -20.73 -18.03 -5.99
CA VAL A 169 -20.54 -18.18 -4.54
C VAL A 169 -19.11 -17.81 -4.17
N VAL A 170 -18.12 -18.36 -4.88
CA VAL A 170 -16.70 -18.03 -4.65
C VAL A 170 -16.42 -16.54 -4.84
N SER A 171 -16.94 -15.96 -5.92
CA SER A 171 -16.83 -14.53 -6.21
C SER A 171 -17.51 -13.67 -5.15
N SER A 172 -18.71 -14.06 -4.69
CA SER A 172 -19.45 -13.30 -3.67
C SER A 172 -18.73 -13.31 -2.33
N ILE A 173 -18.22 -14.47 -1.90
CA ILE A 173 -17.40 -14.60 -0.69
C ILE A 173 -16.13 -13.76 -0.82
N SER A 174 -15.44 -13.85 -1.95
CA SER A 174 -14.21 -13.09 -2.20
C SER A 174 -14.46 -11.58 -2.17
N VAL A 175 -15.55 -11.11 -2.77
CA VAL A 175 -15.96 -9.70 -2.72
C VAL A 175 -16.29 -9.27 -1.30
N ALA A 176 -17.02 -10.08 -0.52
CA ALA A 176 -17.31 -9.77 0.87
C ALA A 176 -16.02 -9.62 1.71
N ILE A 177 -15.04 -10.53 1.52
CA ILE A 177 -13.73 -10.44 2.16
C ILE A 177 -13.01 -9.14 1.77
N MET A 178 -12.97 -8.81 0.47
CA MET A 178 -12.35 -7.57 0.00
C MET A 178 -12.99 -6.33 0.62
N VAL A 179 -14.32 -6.29 0.73
CA VAL A 179 -15.04 -5.18 1.37
C VAL A 179 -14.65 -5.04 2.84
N VAL A 180 -14.61 -6.15 3.58
CA VAL A 180 -14.21 -6.14 5.00
C VAL A 180 -12.77 -5.63 5.16
N VAL A 181 -11.83 -6.13 4.35
CA VAL A 181 -10.43 -5.70 4.39
C VAL A 181 -10.29 -4.23 3.99
N ALA A 182 -11.04 -3.77 2.98
CA ALA A 182 -11.03 -2.37 2.56
C ALA A 182 -11.55 -1.44 3.67
N VAL A 183 -12.63 -1.80 4.35
CA VAL A 183 -13.16 -1.04 5.50
C VAL A 183 -12.12 -0.97 6.62
N ALA A 184 -11.47 -2.08 6.95
CA ALA A 184 -10.40 -2.11 7.94
C ALA A 184 -9.22 -1.21 7.54
N LEU A 185 -8.79 -1.27 6.27
CA LEU A 185 -7.73 -0.43 5.72
C LEU A 185 -8.07 1.06 5.85
N VAL A 186 -9.28 1.46 5.44
CA VAL A 186 -9.75 2.85 5.56
C VAL A 186 -9.75 3.30 7.02
N ALA A 187 -10.23 2.48 7.95
CA ALA A 187 -10.24 2.79 9.37
C ALA A 187 -8.81 3.01 9.91
N VAL A 188 -7.88 2.12 9.59
CA VAL A 188 -6.47 2.23 10.00
C VAL A 188 -5.82 3.48 9.40
N CYS A 189 -6.03 3.74 8.11
CA CYS A 189 -5.52 4.95 7.44
C CYS A 189 -6.09 6.23 8.07
N ALA A 190 -7.37 6.24 8.43
CA ALA A 190 -7.99 7.37 9.12
C ALA A 190 -7.36 7.62 10.50
N GLU A 191 -7.08 6.57 11.27
CA GLU A 191 -6.38 6.68 12.56
C GLU A 191 -4.95 7.24 12.39
N ILE A 192 -4.19 6.73 11.42
CA ILE A 192 -2.86 7.25 11.09
C ILE A 192 -2.94 8.74 10.77
N PHE A 193 -3.89 9.14 9.92
CA PHE A 193 -4.04 10.53 9.52
C PHE A 193 -4.42 11.45 10.71
N ARG A 194 -5.29 10.97 11.61
CA ARG A 194 -5.64 11.67 12.86
C ARG A 194 -4.41 11.87 13.73
N ILE A 195 -3.59 10.84 13.91
CA ILE A 195 -2.35 10.90 14.69
C ILE A 195 -1.36 11.89 14.06
N LEU A 196 -1.14 11.80 12.74
CA LEU A 196 -0.26 12.71 12.02
C LEU A 196 -0.70 14.18 12.15
N ARG A 197 -2.00 14.47 11.98
CA ARG A 197 -2.53 15.83 12.17
C ARG A 197 -2.33 16.34 13.60
N ARG A 198 -2.54 15.50 14.60
CA ARG A 198 -2.30 15.86 16.01
C ARG A 198 -0.83 16.22 16.23
N HIS A 199 0.10 15.40 15.74
CA HIS A 199 1.53 15.68 15.87
C HIS A 199 1.94 16.98 15.15
N GLN A 200 1.42 17.23 13.95
CA GLN A 200 1.68 18.48 13.22
C GLN A 200 1.22 19.71 14.01
N MET A 201 0.02 19.67 14.60
CA MET A 201 -0.48 20.77 15.41
C MET A 201 0.34 21.00 16.68
N VAL A 202 0.78 19.92 17.35
CA VAL A 202 1.64 20.02 18.53
C VAL A 202 2.99 20.64 18.18
N ILE A 203 3.63 20.19 17.10
CA ILE A 203 4.92 20.73 16.63
C ILE A 203 4.78 22.20 16.26
N TRP A 204 3.69 22.57 15.56
CA TRP A 204 3.40 23.96 15.20
C TRP A 204 3.29 24.86 16.44
N ASN A 205 2.53 24.42 17.44
CA ASN A 205 2.35 25.17 18.68
C ASN A 205 3.64 25.28 19.49
N GLN A 206 4.45 24.21 19.55
CA GLN A 206 5.75 24.23 20.21
C GLN A 206 6.72 25.20 19.53
N ASN A 207 6.82 25.17 18.20
CA ASN A 207 7.66 26.09 17.44
C ASN A 207 7.22 27.56 17.64
N LYS A 208 5.91 27.82 17.65
CA LYS A 208 5.37 29.17 17.90
C LYS A 208 5.69 29.66 19.31
N LEU A 209 5.47 28.82 20.34
CA LEU A 209 5.80 29.16 21.73
C LEU A 209 7.30 29.41 21.90
N GLN A 210 8.13 28.59 21.27
CA GLN A 210 9.58 28.73 21.32
C GLN A 210 10.04 30.04 20.66
N ALA A 211 9.44 30.44 19.54
CA ALA A 211 9.68 31.74 18.92
C ALA A 211 9.27 32.90 19.83
N GLU A 212 8.09 32.85 20.46
CA GLU A 212 7.64 33.90 21.40
C GLU A 212 8.56 34.02 22.63
N ILE A 213 9.05 32.90 23.18
CA ILE A 213 10.01 32.88 24.30
C ILE A 213 11.35 33.50 23.88
N LEU A 214 11.85 33.17 22.69
CA LEU A 214 13.09 33.74 22.17
C LEU A 214 12.98 35.26 22.00
N THR A 215 11.89 35.76 21.40
CA THR A 215 11.65 37.20 21.24
C THR A 215 11.55 37.93 22.58
N LYS A 216 10.87 37.34 23.58
CA LYS A 216 10.81 37.92 24.93
C LYS A 216 12.19 37.97 25.60
N LYS A 217 13.01 36.92 25.43
CA LYS A 217 14.40 36.90 25.94
C LYS A 217 15.25 37.98 25.30
N GLU A 218 15.16 38.18 23.98
CA GLU A 218 15.89 39.24 23.29
C GLU A 218 15.49 40.63 23.77
N ILE A 219 14.18 40.90 23.93
CA ILE A 219 13.69 42.18 24.45
C ILE A 219 14.20 42.44 25.87
N CYS A 220 14.13 41.44 26.76
CA CYS A 220 14.60 41.55 28.14
C CYS A 220 16.13 41.80 28.20
N SER A 221 16.90 41.08 27.37
CA SER A 221 18.34 41.26 27.26
C SER A 221 18.70 42.67 26.76
N ARG A 222 18.02 43.15 25.70
CA ARG A 222 18.20 44.50 25.16
C ARG A 222 17.87 45.59 26.19
N HIS A 223 16.80 45.40 26.96
CA HIS A 223 16.41 46.34 28.01
C HIS A 223 17.44 46.36 29.15
N PHE A 224 17.92 45.20 29.60
CA PHE A 224 18.97 45.10 30.63
C PHE A 224 20.27 45.79 30.20
N VAL A 225 20.70 45.59 28.95
CA VAL A 225 21.90 46.27 28.40
C VAL A 225 21.70 47.79 28.35
N CYS A 226 20.54 48.26 27.90
CA CYS A 226 20.23 49.69 27.83
C CYS A 226 20.22 50.34 29.23
N CYS A 227 19.54 49.71 30.21
CA CYS A 227 19.54 50.19 31.60
C CYS A 227 20.94 50.24 32.20
N ARG A 228 21.78 49.23 31.93
CA ARG A 228 23.17 49.22 32.39
C ARG A 228 23.99 50.35 31.75
N PHE A 229 23.78 50.63 30.47
CA PHE A 229 24.44 51.72 29.75
C PHE A 229 24.01 53.10 30.28
N VAL A 230 22.71 53.32 30.45
CA VAL A 230 22.16 54.57 31.01
C VAL A 230 22.61 54.79 32.46
N PHE A 231 22.64 53.74 33.28
CA PHE A 231 23.15 53.80 34.65
C PHE A 231 24.64 54.19 34.68
N CYS A 232 25.47 53.64 33.78
CA CYS A 232 26.87 54.04 33.64
C CYS A 232 27.03 55.51 33.21
N LEU A 233 26.15 56.03 32.34
CA LEU A 233 26.18 57.44 31.92
C LEU A 233 25.69 58.42 32.99
N LEU A 234 24.74 58.02 33.83
CA LEU A 234 24.17 58.86 34.90
C LEU A 234 25.04 58.90 36.16
N PHE A 235 25.89 57.90 36.39
CA PHE A 235 26.79 57.81 37.54
C PHE A 235 28.27 57.65 37.16
N PRO A 236 28.87 58.59 36.39
CA PRO A 236 30.29 58.52 36.04
C PRO A 236 31.20 58.62 37.29
N GLU A 237 30.76 59.38 38.29
CA GLU A 237 31.48 59.66 39.55
C GLU A 237 31.74 58.42 40.42
N ARG A 238 30.94 57.33 40.28
CA ARG A 238 31.13 56.10 41.08
C ARG A 238 32.09 55.08 40.46
N PHE A 239 32.44 55.20 39.18
CA PHE A 239 33.39 54.30 38.51
C PHE A 239 34.79 54.89 38.32
N CYS A 240 34.97 56.20 38.46
CA CYS A 240 36.31 56.84 38.45
C CYS A 240 37.14 56.61 39.73
N TYR A 241 36.59 56.06 40.81
CA TYR A 241 37.32 55.81 42.06
C TYR A 241 37.93 54.40 42.19
N TYR A 242 37.73 53.51 41.19
CA TYR A 242 38.28 52.15 41.18
C TYR A 242 38.90 51.79 39.81
N SER A 243 39.88 52.57 39.36
CA SER A 243 41.00 52.04 38.56
C SER A 243 42.20 52.96 38.76
N PHE A 244 43.28 52.34 39.23
CA PHE A 244 44.63 52.89 39.31
C PHE A 244 45.10 53.49 37.98
#